data_AF-A0A5F8G434-F1
#
_entry.id   AF-A0A5F8G434-F1
#
_cell.length_a   1.000
_cell.length_b   1.000
_cell.length_c   1.000
_cell.angle_alpha   90.00
_cell.angle_beta   90.00
_cell.angle_gamma   90.00
#
_symmetry.space_group_name_H-M   'P 1'
#
loop_
_entity.id
_entity.type
_entity.pdbx_description
1 polymer ?
#
loop_
_entity_poly.entity_id
_entity_poly.type
_entity_poly.pdbx_seq_one_letter_code
_entity_poly.pdbx_strand_id
1 'polypeptide(L)' 'MAKHTKKVVIVGKYGTCYGASLRKMVKKIEISQHAKYTCSFCGKTKMERRFMGLTLRPRVGSSLFLA' A
#
# COMPACT_ATOMS: atom_id res chain seq x y z
N MET A 1 -3.01 -7.87 -19.39
CA MET A 1 -2.19 -7.54 -18.19
C MET A 1 -1.21 -8.70 -17.95
N ALA A 2 0.04 -8.56 -18.35
CA ALA A 2 1.05 -9.59 -18.10
C ALA A 2 1.52 -9.51 -16.65
N LYS A 3 1.52 -10.63 -15.94
CA LYS A 3 1.95 -10.68 -14.53
C LYS A 3 3.48 -10.73 -14.50
N HIS A 4 4.13 -9.62 -14.16
CA HIS A 4 5.58 -9.48 -14.23
C HIS A 4 6.36 -10.55 -13.45
N THR A 5 5.90 -10.93 -12.24
CA THR A 5 6.55 -11.99 -11.45
C THR A 5 5.55 -12.83 -10.69
N LYS A 6 5.84 -14.14 -10.56
CA LYS A 6 4.96 -15.10 -9.85
C LYS A 6 5.06 -14.96 -8.33
N LYS A 7 6.27 -14.79 -7.79
CA LYS A 7 6.56 -14.86 -6.35
C LYS A 7 6.87 -13.52 -5.69
N VAL A 8 7.62 -12.64 -6.36
CA VAL A 8 8.30 -11.52 -5.69
C VAL A 8 7.49 -10.21 -5.75
N VAL A 9 6.75 -9.97 -6.84
CA VAL A 9 5.85 -8.80 -7.04
C VAL A 9 6.57 -7.48 -6.67
N ILE A 10 6.07 -6.74 -5.66
CA ILE A 10 6.56 -5.41 -5.26
C ILE A 10 8.02 -5.46 -4.77
N VAL A 11 8.41 -6.58 -4.14
CA VAL A 11 9.76 -6.79 -3.58
C VAL A 11 10.81 -7.04 -4.67
N GLY A 12 10.43 -7.03 -5.96
CA GLY A 12 11.34 -7.22 -7.09
C GLY A 12 12.45 -6.17 -7.18
N LYS A 13 12.21 -4.98 -6.60
CA LYS A 13 13.19 -3.89 -6.51
C LYS A 13 14.46 -4.25 -5.73
N TYR A 14 14.40 -5.24 -4.84
CA TYR A 14 15.56 -5.66 -4.02
C TYR A 14 16.43 -6.72 -4.70
N GLY A 15 16.12 -7.14 -5.93
CA GLY A 15 16.97 -8.07 -6.69
C GLY A 15 17.25 -9.37 -5.95
N THR A 16 18.52 -9.74 -5.79
CA THR A 16 19.01 -10.94 -5.06
C THR A 16 19.33 -10.68 -3.59
N CYS A 17 19.33 -9.43 -3.13
CA CYS A 17 19.80 -9.03 -1.79
C CYS A 17 18.91 -9.52 -0.62
N TYR A 18 19.47 -9.52 0.60
CA TYR A 18 18.79 -9.76 1.90
C TYR A 18 18.22 -11.17 2.14
N GLY A 19 18.33 -12.10 1.18
CA GLY A 19 17.84 -13.47 1.36
C GLY A 19 16.31 -13.59 1.27
N ALA A 20 15.81 -14.83 1.16
CA ALA A 20 14.40 -15.09 0.86
C ALA A 20 13.46 -14.86 2.06
N SER A 21 13.93 -15.04 3.29
CA SER A 21 13.15 -14.88 4.52
C SER A 21 12.74 -13.42 4.74
N LEU A 22 13.69 -12.50 4.68
CA LEU A 22 13.46 -11.06 4.85
C LEU A 22 12.52 -10.53 3.77
N ARG A 23 12.70 -10.94 2.52
CA ARG A 23 11.83 -10.55 1.40
C ARG A 23 10.38 -11.01 1.57
N LYS A 24 10.14 -12.19 2.16
CA LYS A 24 8.78 -12.67 2.46
C LYS A 24 8.09 -11.80 3.51
N MET A 25 8.84 -11.33 4.51
CA MET A 25 8.30 -10.46 5.56
C MET A 25 7.98 -9.06 5.01
N VAL A 26 8.92 -8.46 4.30
CA VAL A 26 8.74 -7.14 3.66
C VAL A 26 7.58 -7.14 2.67
N LYS A 27 7.40 -8.23 1.91
CA LYS A 27 6.26 -8.37 0.98
C LYS A 27 4.91 -8.15 1.66
N LYS A 28 4.72 -8.68 2.87
CA LYS A 28 3.45 -8.54 3.61
C LYS A 28 3.22 -7.08 4.01
N ILE A 29 4.28 -6.43 4.48
CA ILE A 29 4.26 -5.03 4.92
C ILE A 29 3.98 -4.10 3.73
N GLU A 30 4.69 -4.25 2.61
CA GLU A 30 4.51 -3.41 1.42
C GLU A 30 3.12 -3.58 0.79
N ILE A 31 2.59 -4.80 0.74
CA ILE A 31 1.21 -5.03 0.25
C ILE A 31 0.21 -4.28 1.13
N SER A 32 0.36 -4.35 2.46
CA SER A 32 -0.53 -3.61 3.35
C SER A 32 -0.40 -2.10 3.19
N GLN A 33 0.80 -1.59 2.91
CA GLN A 33 1.06 -0.16 2.75
C GLN A 33 0.46 0.39 1.45
N HIS A 34 0.63 -0.32 0.34
CA HIS A 34 0.13 0.07 -0.98
C HIS A 34 -1.33 -0.35 -1.23
N ALA A 35 -1.98 -1.01 -0.27
CA ALA A 35 -3.39 -1.33 -0.36
C ALA A 35 -4.23 -0.04 -0.31
N LYS A 36 -5.16 0.10 -1.26
CA LYS A 36 -6.17 1.15 -1.23
C LYS A 36 -7.34 0.66 -0.38
N TYR A 37 -7.70 1.42 0.64
CA TYR A 37 -8.81 1.06 1.52
C TYR A 37 -10.10 1.79 1.12
N THR A 38 -11.22 1.15 1.42
CA THR A 38 -12.57 1.72 1.32
C THR A 38 -12.84 2.62 2.52
N CYS A 39 -13.29 3.83 2.25
CA CYS A 39 -13.74 4.76 3.27
C CYS A 39 -15.10 4.35 3.82
N SER A 40 -15.21 4.02 5.12
CA SER A 40 -16.48 3.63 5.76
C SER A 40 -17.55 4.72 5.74
N PHE A 41 -17.16 5.99 5.69
CA PHE A 41 -18.08 7.13 5.66
C PHE A 41 -18.53 7.52 4.25
N CYS A 42 -17.62 7.43 3.29
CA CYS A 42 -17.78 8.05 1.98
C CYS A 42 -17.85 7.04 0.82
N GLY A 43 -17.67 5.74 1.10
CA GLY A 43 -17.70 4.66 0.11
C GLY A 43 -16.56 4.66 -0.91
N LYS A 44 -15.74 5.73 -0.95
CA LYS A 44 -14.67 5.89 -1.95
C LYS A 44 -13.46 5.02 -1.61
N THR A 45 -12.97 4.28 -2.61
CA THR A 45 -11.78 3.40 -2.54
C THR A 45 -10.50 4.18 -2.90
N LYS A 46 -10.23 5.27 -2.19
CA LYS A 46 -9.04 6.11 -2.45
C LYS A 46 -8.31 6.51 -1.16
N MET A 47 -8.51 5.76 -0.07
CA MET A 47 -7.70 5.96 1.14
C MET A 47 -6.33 5.31 0.93
N GLU A 48 -5.29 6.12 1.03
CA GLU A 48 -3.89 5.71 0.87
C GLU A 48 -3.09 6.20 2.08
N ARG A 49 -2.11 5.39 2.52
CA ARG A 49 -1.19 5.80 3.61
C ARG A 49 -0.21 6.84 3.08
N ARG A 50 -0.12 8.00 3.74
CA ARG A 50 0.92 9.01 3.44
C ARG A 50 2.11 8.93 4.38
N PHE A 51 1.88 8.68 5.66
CA PHE A 51 2.92 8.57 6.68
C PHE A 51 2.59 7.46 7.67
N MET A 52 3.56 7.04 8.47
CA MET A 52 3.37 6.04 9.53
C MET A 52 2.21 6.46 10.44
N GLY A 53 1.14 5.65 10.45
CA GLY A 53 -0.08 5.91 11.23
C GLY A 53 -1.11 6.83 10.55
N LEU A 54 -0.71 7.71 9.62
CA LEU A 54 -1.62 8.65 8.96
C LEU A 54 -2.14 8.11 7.62
N THR A 55 -3.42 7.75 7.61
CA THR A 55 -4.15 7.38 6.38
C THR A 55 -4.99 8.56 5.94
N LEU A 56 -4.66 9.17 4.80
CA LEU A 56 -5.38 10.35 4.35
C LEU A 56 -6.60 9.97 3.51
N ARG A 57 -7.71 10.67 3.78
CA ARG A 57 -8.93 10.53 3.01
C ARG A 57 -8.77 11.24 1.65
N PRO A 58 -9.33 10.66 0.57
CA PRO A 58 -9.46 11.37 -0.69
C PRO A 58 -10.40 12.58 -0.49
N ARG A 59 -10.01 13.76 -1.00
CA ARG A 59 -10.84 14.98 -0.90
C ARG A 59 -12.25 14.72 -1.42
N VAL A 60 -13.26 14.96 -0.57
CA VAL A 60 -14.66 15.09 -0.97
C VAL A 60 -14.95 16.59 -0.94
N GLY A 61 -14.61 17.30 -2.01
CA GLY A 61 -14.56 18.77 -1.95
C GLY A 61 -13.42 19.28 -1.07
N SER A 62 -13.19 20.58 -1.11
CA SER A 62 -12.06 21.34 -0.58
C SER A 62 -11.99 21.41 0.96
N SER A 63 -12.01 20.28 1.67
CA SER A 63 -11.79 20.25 3.11
C SER A 63 -10.98 19.03 3.52
N LEU A 64 -9.73 19.28 3.89
CA LEU A 64 -8.87 18.35 4.62
C LEU A 64 -9.41 18.25 6.05
N PHE A 65 -10.37 17.36 6.29
CA PHE A 65 -10.68 16.97 7.67
C PHE A 65 -9.67 15.90 8.10
N LEU A 66 -8.70 16.33 8.90
CA LEU A 66 -7.98 15.46 9.83
C LEU A 66 -9.01 14.96 10.84
N ALA A 67 -9.18 13.65 10.94
CA ALA A 67 -9.63 12.99 12.15
C ALA A 67 -8.45 12.20 12.68
#